data_AF-S7XFT2-F1
#
_entry.id   AF-S7XFT2-F1
#
_cell.length_a   1.000
_cell.length_b   1.000
_cell.length_c   1.000
_cell.angle_alpha   90.00
_cell.angle_beta   90.00
_cell.angle_gamma   90.00
#
_symmetry.space_group_name_H-M   'P 1'
#
loop_
_entity.id
_entity.type
_entity.pdbx_description
1 polymer ?
#
loop_
_entity_poly.entity_id
_entity_poly.type
_entity_poly.pdbx_seq_one_letter_code
_entity_poly.pdbx_strand_id
1 'polypeptide(L)'
;MSVAGYLSCNYIQMILDWKQGIIFSTTLKNEWFRSLLGLSHHDFKQKTVAEYISYQSNDLDSLEKDYLPPLMSFIKQILRIIIYAFIISRTINPIVSLILIFSTGISIQIPKIVGKLTANRRQVYLKKQGDYYRTLEDLLMGHHLVNKLTMSHFLNQQKSSLKNLQDKYFKYGLTKITGILLTGVSFEFISLVLFIYLAYSLSHQQLGIPEVVASFGYINAFSEPIQEILYDLQMLESVKPVIKSFQNIVGRPVSVLGSFS
;
A
#
# COMPACT_ATOMS: atom_id res chain seq x y z
N MET A 1 1.09 37.14 3.28
CA MET A 1 1.91 36.74 2.11
C MET A 1 2.20 35.24 2.04
N SER A 2 2.46 34.55 3.17
CA SER A 2 2.74 33.10 3.17
C SER A 2 1.60 32.23 2.63
N VAL A 3 0.34 32.54 2.97
CA VAL A 3 -0.83 31.76 2.53
C VAL A 3 -1.05 31.84 1.02
N ALA A 4 -0.96 33.05 0.43
CA ALA A 4 -1.12 33.23 -1.02
C ALA A 4 -0.01 32.52 -1.80
N GLY A 5 1.24 32.57 -1.31
CA GLY A 5 2.34 31.81 -1.90
C GLY A 5 2.13 30.30 -1.82
N TYR A 6 1.72 29.79 -0.65
CA TYR A 6 1.38 28.37 -0.46
C TYR A 6 0.29 27.90 -1.42
N LEU A 7 -0.82 28.65 -1.52
CA LEU A 7 -1.93 28.32 -2.42
C LEU A 7 -1.50 28.34 -3.89
N SER A 8 -0.66 29.31 -4.28
CA SER A 8 -0.14 29.40 -5.65
C SER A 8 0.73 28.20 -6.00
N CYS A 9 1.66 27.81 -5.11
CA CYS A 9 2.48 26.63 -5.29
C CYS A 9 1.64 25.34 -5.36
N ASN A 10 0.64 25.21 -4.49
CA ASN A 10 -0.26 24.06 -4.50
C ASN A 10 -1.06 23.96 -5.80
N TYR A 11 -1.58 25.10 -6.30
CA TYR A 11 -2.28 25.13 -7.58
C TYR A 11 -1.38 24.72 -8.76
N ILE A 12 -0.13 25.23 -8.80
CA ILE A 12 0.86 24.82 -9.81
C ILE A 12 1.13 23.31 -9.70
N GLN A 13 1.29 22.78 -8.49
CA GLN A 13 1.49 21.35 -8.25
C GLN A 13 0.32 20.53 -8.80
N MET A 14 -0.93 20.93 -8.54
CA MET A 14 -2.11 20.24 -9.07
C MET A 14 -2.11 20.22 -10.61
N ILE A 15 -1.75 21.33 -11.26
CA ILE A 15 -1.65 21.38 -12.73
C ILE A 15 -0.58 20.40 -13.23
N LEU A 16 0.58 20.33 -12.57
CA LEU A 16 1.66 19.43 -12.94
C LEU A 16 1.26 17.96 -12.76
N ASP A 17 0.59 17.62 -11.65
CA ASP A 17 0.11 16.27 -11.39
C ASP A 17 -0.87 15.81 -12.50
N TRP A 18 -1.81 16.67 -12.92
CA TRP A 18 -2.72 16.39 -14.04
C TRP A 18 -1.99 16.23 -15.38
N LYS A 19 -1.06 17.14 -15.70
CA LYS A 19 -0.26 17.05 -16.94
C LYS A 19 0.56 15.77 -16.99
N GLN A 20 1.18 15.40 -15.86
CA GLN A 20 1.96 14.18 -15.75
C GLN A 20 1.08 12.94 -15.93
N GLY A 21 -0.11 12.90 -15.33
CA GLY A 21 -1.10 11.83 -15.53
C GLY A 21 -1.44 11.63 -17.01
N ILE A 22 -1.76 12.72 -17.72
CA ILE A 22 -2.07 12.69 -19.16
C ILE A 22 -0.88 12.14 -19.97
N ILE A 23 0.34 12.65 -19.74
CA ILE A 23 1.54 12.21 -20.46
C ILE A 23 1.80 10.72 -20.20
N PHE A 24 1.70 10.30 -18.94
CA PHE A 24 1.92 8.91 -18.53
C PHE A 24 0.89 7.96 -19.15
N SER A 25 -0.40 8.28 -19.06
CA SER A 25 -1.50 7.50 -19.63
C SER A 25 -1.38 7.36 -21.15
N THR A 26 -1.06 8.47 -21.83
CA THR A 26 -0.87 8.50 -23.28
C THR A 26 0.30 7.62 -23.69
N THR A 27 1.42 7.71 -22.98
CA THR A 27 2.63 6.91 -23.26
C THR A 27 2.34 5.43 -23.06
N LEU A 28 1.77 5.04 -21.91
CA LEU A 28 1.42 3.66 -21.61
C LEU A 28 0.49 3.05 -22.68
N LYS A 29 -0.59 3.76 -23.02
CA LYS A 29 -1.58 3.26 -23.98
C LYS A 29 -0.99 3.12 -25.38
N ASN A 30 -0.13 4.06 -25.80
CA ASN A 30 0.53 4.00 -27.11
C ASN A 30 1.57 2.87 -27.19
N GLU A 31 2.42 2.72 -26.17
CA GLU A 31 3.42 1.65 -26.12
C GLU A 31 2.78 0.27 -26.05
N TRP A 32 1.73 0.12 -25.24
CA TRP A 32 0.96 -1.11 -25.16
C TRP A 32 0.32 -1.46 -26.50
N PHE A 33 -0.33 -0.49 -27.15
CA PHE A 33 -1.00 -0.73 -28.43
C PHE A 33 0.00 -1.10 -29.53
N ARG A 34 1.13 -0.38 -29.60
CA ARG A 34 2.22 -0.70 -30.53
C ARG A 34 2.75 -2.12 -30.31
N SER A 35 2.93 -2.52 -29.05
CA SER A 35 3.41 -3.86 -28.70
C SER A 35 2.39 -4.95 -29.00
N LEU A 36 1.10 -4.67 -28.76
CA LEU A 36 0.00 -5.55 -29.09
C LEU A 36 -0.05 -5.87 -30.60
N LEU A 37 0.14 -4.86 -31.46
CA LEU A 37 0.19 -5.03 -32.92
C LEU A 37 1.44 -5.81 -33.37
N GLY A 38 2.50 -5.82 -32.57
CA GLY A 38 3.72 -6.58 -32.84
C GLY A 38 3.68 -8.06 -32.45
N LEU A 39 2.59 -8.52 -31.82
CA LEU A 39 2.43 -9.92 -31.40
C LEU A 39 2.24 -10.85 -32.60
N SER A 40 2.72 -12.09 -32.48
CA SER A 40 2.38 -13.15 -33.42
C SER A 40 0.88 -13.47 -33.38
N HIS A 41 0.33 -13.98 -34.49
CA HIS A 41 -1.10 -14.35 -34.56
C HIS A 41 -1.51 -15.38 -33.49
N HIS A 42 -0.61 -16.30 -33.17
CA HIS A 42 -0.82 -17.28 -32.09
C HIS A 42 -0.95 -16.58 -30.72
N ASP A 43 -0.05 -15.65 -30.42
CA ASP A 43 -0.05 -14.94 -29.13
C ASP A 43 -1.22 -13.97 -28.99
N PHE A 44 -1.59 -13.30 -30.08
CA PHE A 44 -2.76 -12.42 -30.10
C PHE A 44 -4.06 -13.19 -29.83
N LYS A 45 -4.19 -14.42 -30.32
CA LYS A 45 -5.37 -15.27 -30.11
C LYS A 45 -5.48 -15.87 -28.71
N GLN A 46 -4.49 -15.69 -27.83
CA GLN A 46 -4.59 -16.16 -26.44
C GLN A 46 -5.62 -15.38 -25.62
N LYS A 47 -6.03 -14.19 -26.07
CA LYS A 47 -7.08 -13.37 -25.46
C LYS A 47 -8.06 -12.88 -26.53
N THR A 48 -9.27 -12.57 -26.10
CA THR A 48 -10.30 -11.96 -26.94
C THR A 48 -10.06 -10.45 -27.12
N VAL A 49 -10.61 -9.88 -28.20
CA VAL A 49 -10.59 -8.42 -28.43
C VAL A 49 -11.23 -7.66 -27.26
N ALA A 50 -12.31 -8.19 -26.69
CA ALA A 50 -12.97 -7.60 -25.54
C ALA A 50 -12.06 -7.55 -24.31
N GLU A 51 -11.28 -8.60 -24.05
CA GLU A 51 -10.29 -8.62 -22.96
C GLU A 51 -9.18 -7.59 -23.19
N TYR A 52 -8.72 -7.40 -24.43
CA TYR A 52 -7.73 -6.36 -24.74
C TYR A 52 -8.28 -4.95 -24.54
N ILE A 53 -9.52 -4.68 -24.97
CA ILE A 53 -10.19 -3.39 -24.74
C ILE A 53 -10.34 -3.14 -23.24
N SER A 54 -10.82 -4.13 -22.48
CA SER A 54 -10.95 -4.03 -21.02
C SER A 54 -9.60 -3.77 -20.34
N TYR A 55 -8.54 -4.44 -20.79
CA TYR A 55 -7.19 -4.20 -20.26
C TYR A 55 -6.74 -2.75 -20.54
N GLN A 56 -6.95 -2.25 -21.76
CA GLN A 56 -6.56 -0.89 -22.13
C GLN A 56 -7.37 0.19 -21.40
N SER A 57 -8.67 -0.03 -21.18
CA SER A 57 -9.56 0.96 -20.58
C SER A 57 -9.57 0.93 -19.05
N ASN A 58 -9.39 -0.24 -18.44
CA ASN A 58 -9.53 -0.41 -16.98
C ASN A 58 -8.16 -0.62 -16.32
N ASP A 59 -7.38 -1.58 -16.81
CA ASP A 59 -6.12 -1.94 -16.17
C ASP A 59 -5.04 -0.87 -16.42
N LEU A 60 -4.90 -0.34 -17.63
CA LEU A 60 -3.95 0.76 -17.88
C LEU A 60 -4.37 2.07 -17.19
N ASP A 61 -5.67 2.33 -17.10
CA ASP A 61 -6.20 3.47 -16.33
C ASP A 61 -5.86 3.34 -14.84
N SER A 62 -5.87 2.12 -14.29
CA SER A 62 -5.45 1.88 -12.91
C SER A 62 -3.97 2.20 -12.69
N LEU A 63 -3.10 2.06 -13.70
CA LEU A 63 -1.70 2.48 -13.58
C LEU A 63 -1.59 4.01 -13.47
N GLU A 64 -2.40 4.76 -14.23
CA GLU A 64 -2.44 6.21 -14.12
C GLU A 64 -3.01 6.67 -12.77
N LYS A 65 -4.05 6.01 -12.25
CA LYS A 65 -4.81 6.47 -11.07
C LYS A 65 -4.25 5.93 -9.76
N ASP A 66 -3.80 4.68 -9.74
CA ASP A 66 -3.47 3.93 -8.53
C ASP A 66 -1.97 3.61 -8.41
N TYR A 67 -1.17 3.81 -9.46
CA TYR A 67 0.28 3.63 -9.41
C TYR A 67 1.04 4.95 -9.47
N LEU A 68 0.75 5.82 -10.44
CA LEU A 68 1.50 7.06 -10.63
C LEU A 68 1.38 8.03 -9.42
N PRO A 69 0.18 8.34 -8.89
CA PRO A 69 0.06 9.27 -7.76
C PRO A 69 0.73 8.75 -6.49
N PRO A 70 0.56 7.48 -6.08
CA PRO A 70 1.29 6.93 -4.94
C PRO A 70 2.80 6.91 -5.13
N LEU A 71 3.29 6.65 -6.35
CA LEU A 71 4.73 6.72 -6.64
C LEU A 71 5.27 8.14 -6.48
N MET A 72 4.57 9.14 -7.02
CA MET A 72 4.97 10.54 -6.92
C MET A 72 4.86 11.03 -5.47
N SER A 73 3.80 10.66 -4.76
CA SER A 73 3.62 10.91 -3.33
C SER A 73 4.79 10.35 -2.52
N PHE A 74 5.13 9.07 -2.73
CA PHE A 74 6.25 8.42 -2.04
C PHE A 74 7.57 9.18 -2.20
N ILE A 75 7.88 9.65 -3.42
CA ILE A 75 9.07 10.49 -3.68
C ILE A 75 8.96 11.84 -2.97
N LYS A 76 7.80 12.51 -3.03
CA LYS A 76 7.53 13.80 -2.35
C LYS A 76 7.75 13.66 -0.84
N GLN A 77 7.27 12.58 -0.21
CA GLN A 77 7.40 12.36 1.23
C GLN A 77 8.84 12.08 1.66
N ILE A 78 9.62 11.35 0.86
CA ILE A 78 11.06 11.19 1.12
C ILE A 78 11.79 12.54 1.07
N LEU A 79 11.52 13.36 0.06
CA LEU A 79 12.10 14.70 -0.05
C LEU A 79 11.69 15.59 1.13
N ARG A 80 10.42 15.52 1.55
CA ARG A 80 9.88 16.27 2.70
C ARG A 80 10.60 15.91 4.00
N ILE A 81 10.84 14.62 4.24
CA ILE A 81 11.62 14.13 5.39
C ILE A 81 13.04 14.70 5.36
N ILE A 82 13.71 14.68 4.19
CA ILE A 82 15.08 15.18 4.04
C ILE A 82 15.14 16.69 4.30
N ILE A 83 14.20 17.46 3.73
CA ILE A 83 14.14 18.92 3.90
C ILE A 83 13.88 19.28 5.36
N TYR A 84 12.90 18.66 6.02
CA TYR A 84 12.64 18.93 7.43
C TYR A 84 13.80 18.52 8.33
N ALA A 85 14.42 17.37 8.08
CA ALA A 85 15.62 16.95 8.79
C ALA A 85 16.73 18.00 8.67
N PHE A 86 17.00 18.48 7.45
CA PHE A 86 18.00 19.51 7.22
C PHE A 86 17.69 20.82 7.94
N ILE A 87 16.44 21.31 7.84
CA ILE A 87 16.01 22.55 8.50
C ILE A 87 16.17 22.43 10.02
N ILE A 88 15.64 21.36 10.62
CA ILE A 88 15.69 21.13 12.08
C ILE A 88 17.13 21.02 12.58
N SER A 89 17.97 20.33 11.83
CA SER A 89 19.40 20.20 12.15
C SER A 89 20.10 21.56 12.20
N ARG A 90 19.71 22.50 11.34
CA ARG A 90 20.28 23.86 11.29
C ARG A 90 19.66 24.84 12.29
N THR A 91 18.36 24.73 12.55
CA THR A 91 17.64 25.73 13.36
C THR A 91 17.54 25.36 14.84
N ILE A 92 17.47 24.07 15.16
CA ILE A 92 17.32 23.59 16.54
C ILE A 92 18.61 22.91 16.98
N ASN A 93 18.83 21.68 16.52
CA ASN A 93 19.95 20.86 16.94
C ASN A 93 20.01 19.63 16.03
N PRO A 94 21.21 19.24 15.54
CA PRO A 94 21.38 18.02 14.76
C PRO A 94 20.89 16.75 15.48
N ILE A 95 20.99 16.70 16.81
CA ILE A 95 20.54 15.55 17.60
C ILE A 95 19.01 15.39 17.56
N VAL A 96 18.25 16.48 17.63
CA VAL A 96 16.78 16.45 17.49
C VAL A 96 16.38 15.88 16.13
N SER A 97 17.03 16.36 15.06
CA SER A 97 16.81 15.81 13.72
C SER A 97 17.15 14.32 13.64
N LEU A 98 18.25 13.89 14.27
CA LEU A 98 18.69 12.50 14.24
C LEU A 98 17.70 11.58 14.97
N ILE A 99 17.20 12.01 16.12
CA ILE A 99 16.13 11.30 16.86
C ILE A 99 14.91 11.13 15.96
N LEU A 100 14.42 12.20 15.31
CA LEU A 100 13.24 12.15 14.45
C LEU A 100 13.43 11.22 13.25
N ILE A 101 14.59 11.24 12.57
CA ILE A 101 14.89 10.34 11.46
C ILE A 101 14.92 8.88 11.92
N PHE A 102 15.62 8.61 13.03
CA PHE A 102 15.75 7.26 13.55
C PHE A 102 14.40 6.68 13.98
N SER A 103 13.62 7.48 14.71
CA SER A 103 12.25 7.15 15.11
C SER A 103 11.33 6.91 13.92
N THR A 104 11.42 7.73 12.86
CA THR A 104 10.68 7.54 11.60
C THR A 104 11.02 6.20 10.97
N GLY A 105 12.32 5.86 10.90
CA GLY A 105 12.78 4.58 10.39
C GLY A 105 12.18 3.39 11.14
N ILE A 106 12.17 3.43 12.48
CA ILE A 106 11.54 2.38 13.31
C ILE A 106 10.03 2.29 13.05
N SER A 107 9.35 3.43 13.02
CA SER A 107 7.90 3.50 12.84
C SER A 107 7.43 2.94 11.50
N ILE A 108 8.23 3.06 10.43
CA ILE A 108 7.90 2.46 9.12
C ILE A 108 8.04 0.93 9.13
N GLN A 109 8.91 0.37 9.95
CA GLN A 109 9.19 -1.08 9.97
C GLN A 109 8.07 -1.87 10.66
N ILE A 110 7.43 -1.28 11.66
CA ILE A 110 6.40 -1.93 12.46
C ILE A 110 5.18 -2.33 11.60
N PRO A 111 4.55 -1.42 10.83
CA PRO A 111 3.45 -1.75 9.92
C PRO A 111 3.85 -2.76 8.85
N LYS A 112 5.10 -2.76 8.36
CA LYS A 112 5.57 -3.77 7.39
C LYS A 112 5.58 -5.18 7.97
N ILE A 113 6.09 -5.34 9.21
CA ILE A 113 6.12 -6.63 9.91
C ILE A 113 4.68 -7.10 10.19
N VAL A 114 3.86 -6.21 10.74
CA VAL A 114 2.44 -6.45 11.00
C VAL A 114 1.69 -6.82 9.72
N GLY A 115 1.98 -6.13 8.61
CA GLY A 115 1.38 -6.38 7.31
C GLY A 115 1.67 -7.81 6.81
N LYS A 116 2.93 -8.26 6.92
CA LYS A 116 3.32 -9.65 6.59
C LYS A 116 2.60 -10.67 7.47
N LEU A 117 2.55 -10.44 8.79
CA LEU A 117 1.84 -11.32 9.72
C LEU A 117 0.34 -11.39 9.40
N THR A 118 -0.27 -10.25 9.12
CA THR A 118 -1.68 -10.12 8.71
C THR A 118 -1.94 -10.87 7.40
N ALA A 119 -1.06 -10.72 6.41
CA ALA A 119 -1.16 -11.42 5.12
C ALA A 119 -1.07 -12.94 5.29
N ASN A 120 -0.14 -13.43 6.11
CA ASN A 120 -0.01 -14.86 6.41
C ASN A 120 -1.28 -15.41 7.10
N ARG A 121 -1.83 -14.68 8.07
CA ARG A 121 -3.09 -15.07 8.75
C ARG A 121 -4.28 -15.03 7.79
N ARG A 122 -4.33 -14.06 6.88
CA ARG A 122 -5.33 -13.98 5.81
C ARG A 122 -5.27 -15.21 4.91
N GLN A 123 -4.08 -15.63 4.48
CA GLN A 123 -3.93 -16.84 3.65
C GLN A 123 -4.45 -18.09 4.36
N VAL A 124 -4.15 -18.26 5.65
CA VAL A 124 -4.67 -19.38 6.46
C VAL A 124 -6.20 -19.33 6.54
N TYR A 125 -6.78 -18.14 6.76
CA TYR A 125 -8.22 -17.94 6.77
C TYR A 125 -8.85 -18.30 5.42
N LEU A 126 -8.33 -17.79 4.31
CA LEU A 126 -8.82 -18.08 2.96
C LEU A 126 -8.74 -19.57 2.63
N LYS A 127 -7.67 -20.25 3.03
CA LYS A 127 -7.55 -21.70 2.88
C LYS A 127 -8.67 -22.43 3.62
N LYS A 128 -8.95 -22.05 4.87
CA LYS A 128 -10.03 -22.66 5.67
C LYS A 128 -11.42 -22.28 5.17
N GLN A 129 -11.58 -21.13 4.53
CA GLN A 129 -12.80 -20.75 3.83
C GLN A 129 -13.06 -21.69 2.64
N GLY A 130 -12.02 -22.03 1.87
CA GLY A 130 -12.12 -23.04 0.81
C GLY A 130 -12.49 -24.42 1.35
N ASP A 131 -11.87 -24.86 2.45
CA ASP A 131 -12.22 -26.14 3.11
C ASP A 131 -13.69 -26.16 3.58
N TYR A 132 -14.19 -25.04 4.10
CA TYR A 132 -15.60 -24.89 4.49
C TYR A 132 -16.54 -24.95 3.29
N TYR A 133 -16.19 -24.31 2.17
CA TYR A 133 -17.00 -24.39 0.94
C TYR A 133 -17.09 -25.80 0.39
N ARG A 134 -16.00 -26.56 0.38
CA ARG A 134 -16.05 -28.00 0.03
C ARG A 134 -16.96 -28.78 0.97
N THR A 135 -16.86 -28.53 2.28
CA THR A 135 -17.74 -29.18 3.27
C THR A 135 -19.21 -28.86 2.99
N LEU A 136 -19.53 -27.60 2.67
CA LEU A 136 -20.90 -27.21 2.31
C LEU A 136 -21.36 -27.89 1.03
N GLU A 137 -20.50 -27.94 0.01
CA GLU A 137 -20.79 -28.60 -1.27
C GLU A 137 -21.12 -30.08 -1.06
N ASP A 138 -20.29 -30.81 -0.31
CA ASP A 138 -20.50 -32.23 0.03
C ASP A 138 -21.82 -32.44 0.78
N LEU A 139 -22.11 -31.60 1.78
CA LEU A 139 -23.36 -31.67 2.55
C LEU A 139 -24.60 -31.37 1.69
N LEU A 140 -24.49 -30.44 0.73
CA LEU A 140 -25.59 -30.09 -0.17
C LEU A 140 -25.82 -31.17 -1.23
N MET A 141 -24.76 -31.73 -1.81
CA MET A 141 -24.86 -32.89 -2.72
C MET A 141 -25.47 -34.11 -2.01
N GLY A 142 -25.10 -34.31 -0.74
CA GLY A 142 -25.62 -35.36 0.14
C GLY A 142 -27.04 -35.10 0.69
N HIS A 143 -27.72 -34.02 0.30
CA HIS A 143 -29.03 -33.64 0.87
C HIS A 143 -30.07 -34.75 0.78
N HIS A 144 -30.04 -35.56 -0.28
CA HIS A 144 -30.95 -36.71 -0.45
C HIS A 144 -30.80 -37.79 0.65
N LEU A 145 -29.70 -37.79 1.40
CA LEU A 145 -29.43 -38.70 2.53
C LEU A 145 -29.93 -38.16 3.88
N VAL A 146 -30.51 -36.95 3.91
CA VAL A 146 -30.97 -36.29 5.13
C VAL A 146 -32.29 -36.88 5.61
N ASN A 147 -32.30 -37.38 6.84
CA ASN A 147 -33.48 -37.90 7.53
C ASN A 147 -33.40 -37.61 9.04
N LYS A 148 -34.39 -38.05 9.82
CA LYS A 148 -34.45 -37.78 11.28
C LYS A 148 -33.21 -38.26 12.05
N LEU A 149 -32.52 -39.30 11.58
CA LEU A 149 -31.33 -39.86 12.23
C LEU A 149 -30.05 -39.16 11.75
N THR A 150 -29.94 -38.83 10.47
CA THR A 150 -28.72 -38.27 9.87
C THR A 150 -28.62 -36.74 10.00
N MET A 151 -29.74 -36.04 10.19
CA MET A 151 -29.78 -34.57 10.29
C MET A 151 -28.80 -34.01 11.33
N SER A 152 -28.71 -34.64 12.50
CA SER A 152 -27.80 -34.21 13.56
C SER A 152 -26.33 -34.28 13.12
N HIS A 153 -25.96 -35.32 12.36
CA HIS A 153 -24.60 -35.48 11.82
C HIS A 153 -24.27 -34.42 10.77
N PHE A 154 -25.20 -34.12 9.85
CA PHE A 154 -25.04 -33.04 8.87
C PHE A 154 -24.84 -31.68 9.55
N LEU A 155 -25.69 -31.36 10.52
CA LEU A 155 -25.60 -30.11 11.30
C LEU A 155 -24.30 -30.04 12.12
N ASN A 156 -23.89 -31.13 12.75
CA ASN A 156 -22.65 -31.18 13.53
C ASN A 156 -21.42 -31.01 12.64
N GLN A 157 -21.40 -31.61 11.45
CA GLN A 157 -20.31 -31.46 10.49
C GLN A 157 -20.21 -30.02 9.99
N GLN A 158 -21.34 -29.41 9.62
CA GLN A 158 -21.40 -28.00 9.23
C GLN A 158 -20.91 -27.09 10.35
N LYS A 159 -21.39 -27.30 11.58
CA LYS A 159 -21.06 -26.47 12.75
C LYS A 159 -19.58 -26.58 13.12
N SER A 160 -19.01 -27.77 13.05
CA SER A 160 -17.58 -28.02 13.31
C SER A 160 -16.70 -27.31 12.28
N SER A 161 -17.03 -27.45 10.99
CA SER A 161 -16.30 -26.81 9.89
C SER A 161 -16.40 -25.28 9.98
N LEU A 162 -17.61 -24.76 10.23
CA LEU A 162 -17.85 -23.33 10.43
C LEU A 162 -17.08 -22.78 11.64
N LYS A 163 -17.06 -23.49 12.77
CA LYS A 163 -16.30 -23.06 13.95
C LYS A 163 -14.81 -22.94 13.66
N ASN A 164 -14.23 -23.92 12.95
CA ASN A 164 -12.82 -23.85 12.56
C ASN A 164 -12.52 -22.64 11.65
N LEU A 165 -13.41 -22.35 10.69
CA LEU A 165 -13.32 -21.14 9.86
C LEU A 165 -13.36 -19.86 10.72
N GLN A 166 -14.35 -19.75 11.60
CA GLN A 166 -14.53 -18.57 12.46
C GLN A 166 -13.37 -18.39 13.45
N ASP A 167 -12.78 -19.46 13.98
CA ASP A 167 -11.58 -19.39 14.81
C ASP A 167 -10.39 -18.80 14.05
N LYS A 168 -10.21 -19.12 12.77
CA LYS A 168 -9.16 -18.51 11.94
C LYS A 168 -9.48 -17.06 11.58
N TYR A 169 -10.75 -16.77 11.29
CA TYR A 169 -11.20 -15.40 11.04
C TYR A 169 -10.95 -14.50 12.25
N PHE A 170 -11.25 -14.98 13.45
CA PHE A 170 -10.97 -14.26 14.69
C PHE A 170 -9.48 -14.02 14.91
N LYS A 171 -8.61 -15.02 14.68
CA LYS A 171 -7.15 -14.85 14.77
C LYS A 171 -6.61 -13.85 13.75
N TYR A 172 -7.17 -13.82 12.54
CA TYR A 172 -6.86 -12.81 11.54
C TYR A 172 -7.28 -11.41 12.02
N GLY A 173 -8.49 -11.26 12.55
CA GLY A 173 -9.00 -10.03 13.15
C GLY A 173 -8.13 -9.52 14.30
N LEU A 174 -7.76 -10.39 15.25
CA LEU A 174 -6.85 -10.05 16.35
C LEU A 174 -5.50 -9.53 15.84
N THR A 175 -4.94 -10.16 14.82
CA THR A 175 -3.65 -9.71 14.24
C THR A 175 -3.77 -8.30 13.66
N LYS A 176 -4.90 -7.98 13.01
CA LYS A 176 -5.19 -6.63 12.51
C LYS A 176 -5.29 -5.62 13.65
N ILE A 177 -6.00 -5.96 14.73
CA ILE A 177 -6.15 -5.09 15.91
C ILE A 177 -4.79 -4.84 16.57
N THR A 178 -4.01 -5.90 16.82
CA THR A 178 -2.64 -5.78 17.36
C THR A 178 -1.78 -4.89 16.47
N GLY A 179 -1.93 -5.01 15.15
CA GLY A 179 -1.25 -4.17 14.18
C GLY A 179 -1.53 -2.68 14.33
N ILE A 180 -2.82 -2.33 14.45
CA ILE A 180 -3.26 -0.94 14.65
C ILE A 180 -2.72 -0.39 15.97
N LEU A 181 -2.86 -1.16 17.06
CA LEU A 181 -2.38 -0.76 18.39
C LEU A 181 -0.86 -0.55 18.40
N LEU A 182 -0.10 -1.49 17.84
CA LEU A 182 1.36 -1.40 17.80
C LEU A 182 1.82 -0.19 16.99
N THR A 183 1.14 0.10 15.88
CA THR A 183 1.42 1.30 15.07
C THR A 183 1.15 2.58 15.86
N GLY A 184 0.02 2.67 16.56
CA GLY A 184 -0.30 3.82 17.42
C GLY A 184 0.72 4.04 18.54
N VAL A 185 1.09 2.98 19.26
CA VAL A 185 2.13 3.03 20.31
C VAL A 185 3.48 3.47 19.75
N SER A 186 3.79 3.09 18.50
CA SER A 186 5.05 3.49 17.86
C SER A 186 5.14 4.98 17.62
N PHE A 187 4.05 5.63 17.21
CA PHE A 187 4.01 7.09 17.05
C PHE A 187 4.19 7.80 18.39
N GLU A 188 3.54 7.33 19.46
CA GLU A 188 3.70 7.89 20.81
C GLU A 188 5.12 7.68 21.37
N PHE A 189 5.77 6.58 21.02
CA PHE A 189 7.15 6.32 21.43
C PHE A 189 8.12 7.38 20.89
N ILE A 190 7.88 7.92 19.70
CA ILE A 190 8.68 9.03 19.14
C ILE A 190 8.58 10.26 20.04
N SER A 191 7.35 10.64 20.41
CA SER A 191 7.08 11.77 21.28
C SER A 191 7.75 11.60 22.64
N LEU A 192 7.72 10.39 23.21
CA LEU A 192 8.34 10.08 24.50
C LEU A 192 9.86 10.23 24.46
N VAL A 193 10.53 9.63 23.46
CA VAL A 193 11.99 9.73 23.32
C VAL A 193 12.42 11.17 23.13
N LEU A 194 11.71 11.92 22.28
CA LEU A 194 12.02 13.32 22.04
C LEU A 194 11.78 14.17 23.30
N PHE A 195 10.68 13.93 24.02
CA PHE A 195 10.38 14.62 25.27
C PHE A 195 11.50 14.48 26.31
N ILE A 196 12.00 13.26 26.51
CA ILE A 196 13.11 12.99 27.45
C ILE A 196 14.36 13.77 27.04
N TYR A 197 14.71 13.76 25.75
CA TYR A 197 15.87 14.48 25.26
C TYR A 197 15.72 16.01 25.42
N LEU A 198 14.56 16.56 25.06
CA LEU A 198 14.29 17.98 25.17
C LEU A 198 14.30 18.44 26.64
N ALA A 199 13.72 17.67 27.55
CA ALA A 199 13.75 17.96 28.99
C ALA A 199 15.19 18.00 29.51
N TYR A 200 16.02 16.99 29.17
CA TYR A 200 17.43 16.96 29.53
C TYR A 200 18.21 18.16 28.98
N SER A 201 18.00 18.49 27.70
CA SER A 201 18.72 19.57 27.01
C SER A 201 18.33 20.96 27.53
N LEU A 202 17.04 21.14 27.89
CA LEU A 202 16.54 22.35 28.54
C LEU A 202 17.14 22.53 29.94
N SER A 203 17.21 21.47 30.75
CA SER A 203 17.82 21.54 32.09
C SER A 203 19.31 21.92 32.07
N HIS A 204 20.02 21.57 30.99
CA HIS A 204 21.43 21.92 30.80
C HIS A 204 21.63 23.22 30.00
N GLN A 205 20.56 23.99 29.75
CA GLN A 205 20.59 25.24 28.99
C GLN A 205 21.17 25.12 27.56
N GLN A 206 21.15 23.91 26.98
CA GLN A 206 21.60 23.66 25.61
C GLN A 206 20.54 24.07 24.58
N LEU A 207 19.27 24.04 24.97
CA LEU A 207 18.13 24.50 24.19
C LEU A 207 17.33 25.48 25.01
N GLY A 208 16.81 26.52 24.35
CA GLY A 208 15.83 27.41 24.93
C GLY A 208 14.41 26.86 24.84
N ILE A 209 13.50 27.53 25.54
CA ILE A 209 12.07 27.25 25.48
C ILE A 209 11.52 27.35 24.04
N PRO A 210 11.92 28.33 23.20
CA PRO A 210 11.44 28.41 21.82
C PRO A 210 11.78 27.17 20.98
N GLU A 211 13.00 26.65 21.13
CA GLU A 211 13.47 25.47 20.42
C GLU A 211 12.74 24.20 20.86
N VAL A 212 12.45 24.07 22.15
CA VAL A 212 11.64 22.97 22.70
C VAL A 212 10.22 23.02 22.14
N VAL A 213 9.59 24.19 22.14
CA VAL A 213 8.22 24.37 21.59
C VAL A 213 8.20 24.07 20.09
N ALA A 214 9.19 24.54 19.33
CA ALA A 214 9.31 24.25 17.91
C ALA A 214 9.50 22.75 17.63
N SER A 215 10.28 22.06 18.46
CA SER A 215 10.51 20.61 18.35
C SER A 215 9.23 19.78 18.42
N PHE A 216 8.28 20.15 19.28
CA PHE A 216 6.96 19.49 19.33
C PHE A 216 6.15 19.72 18.05
N GLY A 217 6.21 20.91 17.46
CA GLY A 217 5.58 21.19 16.17
C GLY A 217 6.13 20.32 15.05
N TYR A 218 7.43 20.00 15.09
CA TYR A 218 8.07 19.15 14.09
C TYR A 218 7.70 17.66 14.19
N ILE A 219 7.22 17.16 15.33
CA ILE A 219 6.71 15.78 15.43
C ILE A 219 5.59 15.56 14.40
N ASN A 220 4.63 16.49 14.35
CA ASN A 220 3.53 16.42 13.39
C ASN A 220 4.01 16.50 11.94
N ALA A 221 5.08 17.26 11.68
CA ALA A 221 5.68 17.38 10.35
C ALA A 221 6.32 16.07 9.85
N PHE A 222 6.67 15.13 10.74
CA PHE A 222 7.18 13.80 10.40
C PHE A 222 6.12 12.70 10.45
N SER A 223 5.11 12.84 11.31
CA SER A 223 4.01 11.86 11.41
C SER A 223 3.23 11.71 10.10
N GLU A 224 2.90 12.82 9.43
CA GLU A 224 2.16 12.81 8.16
C GLU A 224 2.95 12.10 7.03
N PRO A 225 4.23 12.45 6.76
CA PRO A 225 5.07 11.70 5.81
C PRO A 225 5.15 10.19 6.06
N ILE A 226 5.22 9.77 7.32
CA ILE A 226 5.25 8.34 7.65
C ILE A 226 3.94 7.66 7.23
N GLN A 227 2.80 8.27 7.55
CA GLN A 227 1.49 7.70 7.23
C GLN A 227 1.27 7.61 5.72
N GLU A 228 1.62 8.66 4.98
CA GLU A 228 1.53 8.67 3.52
C GLU A 228 2.46 7.63 2.88
N ILE A 229 3.72 7.52 3.32
CA ILE A 229 4.65 6.46 2.83
C ILE A 229 4.06 5.06 3.04
N LEU A 230 3.45 4.81 4.20
CA LEU A 230 2.84 3.51 4.50
C LEU A 230 1.61 3.22 3.62
N TYR A 231 0.82 4.25 3.32
CA TYR A 231 -0.31 4.15 2.39
C TYR A 231 0.18 3.90 0.95
N ASP A 232 1.16 4.69 0.49
CA ASP A 232 1.73 4.60 -0.85
C ASP A 232 2.34 3.22 -1.11
N LEU A 233 3.08 2.67 -0.14
CA LEU A 233 3.64 1.33 -0.24
C LEU A 233 2.56 0.24 -0.42
N GLN A 234 1.39 0.40 0.23
CA GLN A 234 0.29 -0.56 0.09
C GLN A 234 -0.37 -0.47 -1.29
N MET A 235 -0.58 0.75 -1.79
CA MET A 235 -1.13 0.97 -3.14
C MET A 235 -0.17 0.49 -4.23
N LEU A 236 1.13 0.79 -4.10
CA LEU A 236 2.14 0.30 -5.03
C LEU A 236 2.23 -1.23 -5.05
N GLU A 237 2.03 -1.89 -3.92
CA GLU A 237 1.99 -3.37 -3.85
C GLU A 237 0.74 -3.93 -4.54
N SER A 238 -0.42 -3.29 -4.39
CA SER A 238 -1.69 -3.78 -4.93
C SER A 238 -1.71 -3.75 -6.47
N VAL A 239 -1.03 -2.79 -7.09
CA VAL A 239 -1.00 -2.59 -8.55
C VAL A 239 0.10 -3.42 -9.25
N LYS A 240 1.02 -4.06 -8.51
CA LYS A 240 2.09 -4.91 -9.09
C LYS A 240 1.62 -5.95 -10.12
N PRO A 241 0.48 -6.64 -9.96
CA PRO A 241 0.00 -7.60 -10.96
C PRO A 241 -0.27 -6.94 -12.32
N VAL A 242 -0.83 -5.72 -12.32
CA VAL A 242 -1.14 -4.97 -13.55
C VAL A 242 0.15 -4.57 -14.26
N ILE A 243 1.15 -4.08 -13.52
CA ILE A 243 2.48 -3.73 -14.05
C ILE A 243 3.13 -4.95 -14.71
N LYS A 244 3.07 -6.12 -14.05
CA LYS A 244 3.60 -7.37 -14.64
C LYS A 244 2.88 -7.74 -15.93
N SER A 245 1.55 -7.61 -15.97
CA SER A 245 0.77 -7.85 -17.19
C SER A 245 1.17 -6.90 -18.33
N PHE A 246 1.42 -5.63 -18.01
CA PHE A 246 1.87 -4.63 -18.99
C PHE A 246 3.25 -4.99 -19.55
N GLN A 247 4.19 -5.29 -18.65
CA GLN A 247 5.56 -5.70 -19.01
C GLN A 247 5.58 -6.99 -19.84
N ASN A 248 4.67 -7.92 -19.60
CA ASN A 248 4.56 -9.15 -20.39
C ASN A 248 4.10 -8.91 -21.84
N ILE A 249 3.42 -7.80 -22.13
CA ILE A 249 2.98 -7.43 -23.48
C ILE A 249 4.05 -6.56 -24.14
N VAL A 250 4.57 -5.55 -23.43
CA VAL A 250 5.56 -4.60 -23.97
C VAL A 250 6.97 -5.18 -24.07
N GLY A 251 7.34 -6.08 -23.17
CA GLY A 251 8.66 -6.71 -23.13
C GLY A 251 8.89 -7.83 -24.14
N ARG A 252 7.88 -8.19 -24.96
CA ARG A 252 8.06 -9.17 -26.03
C ARG A 252 8.76 -8.52 -27.23
N PRO A 253 9.80 -9.14 -27.81
CA PRO A 253 10.42 -8.62 -29.01
C PRO A 253 9.37 -8.52 -30.11
N VAL A 254 9.28 -7.35 -30.75
CA VAL A 254 8.40 -7.13 -31.90
C VAL A 254 8.86 -8.08 -33.01
N SER A 255 8.08 -9.12 -33.28
CA SER A 255 8.27 -9.93 -34.48
C SER A 255 7.83 -9.06 -35.66
N VAL A 256 8.78 -8.26 -36.17
CA VAL A 256 8.60 -7.45 -37.37
C VAL A 256 8.01 -8.35 -38.44
N LEU A 257 6.87 -7.93 -39.01
CA LEU A 257 6.26 -8.57 -40.17
C LEU A 257 7.36 -8.94 -41.17
N GLY A 258 7.40 -10.22 -41.55
CA GLY A 258 8.26 -10.69 -42.62
C GLY A 258 8.13 -9.76 -43.83
N SER A 259 9.28 -9.40 -44.36
CA SER A 259 9.47 -8.75 -45.65
C SER A 259 8.53 -9.37 -46.70
N PHE A 260 7.46 -8.65 -47.05
CA PHE A 260 6.78 -8.89 -48.31
C PHE A 260 7.57 -8.16 -49.39
N SER A 261 8.47 -8.92 -50.04
CA SER A 261 8.91 -8.70 -51.41
C SER A 261 7.79 -9.02 -52.39
#